data_AF-A0A3A6R552-F1
#
_entry.id   AF-A0A3A6R552-F1
#
_cell.length_a   1.000
_cell.length_b   1.000
_cell.length_c   1.000
_cell.angle_alpha   90.00
_cell.angle_beta   90.00
_cell.angle_gamma   90.00
#
_symmetry.space_group_name_H-M   'P 1'
#
loop_
_entity.id
_entity.type
_entity.pdbx_description
1 polymer ?
#
loop_
_entity_poly.entity_id
_entity_poly.type
_entity_poly.pdbx_seq_one_letter_code
_entity_poly.pdbx_strand_id
1 'polypeptide(L)'
;MNNLTFSDLTFPVLEYAKNETPWDLAPLLYSGGAKAKVKTVRSKITSGALGDPLLERVGLVKGLHECLTDDLVGGGSRFSANNKIGALRKFFQWVDQCERTLSIDTVAEEYLGWAEHLLQRHRVEGYLTAGSLYDVASLTATMLDRVLRRSSTLLYSTRIRKPRGNGKVSNGGANKQSLEESFSFGQFIADLCTALTYEAVTGPLPIQVELRSGSTLPIWCGLRDTEKEASRRIRPQTKFQIADILRHRELRNSDVSIETRYPAVNLRIEAELLMFIAQTGMNLSQAHQLRIDQYHYTSHLDGYQVRSYKNRRQGEVLFEVFSSYKQWFEHYIEWRNTWFPDDLEGLLFPLVRSGGRLALEAPQFSAIARVCTVSNVRFVRPRKLRGARINWLLRESQRPELVAEIAQHTAETLIRVYAEPNPQIAMIEITRFHRQADPVVCSPAPGTCVTPIPETVVDAPTNAPDPDCINAAGCLFCVNHRDIESEDHVWSLSSLRVLKSLELVRYRPACTDRSDEADHPAMLAVERLSAKLRFFQESSEVRRLWVDEALARIAEEDYHPAWDGFIRLAEVTAGSSL
;
A
#
# COMPACT_ATOMS: atom_id res chain seq x y z
N MET A 1 5.12 -38.36 -46.28
CA MET A 1 4.56 -37.01 -46.04
C MET A 1 3.07 -37.17 -45.74
N ASN A 2 2.73 -37.49 -44.48
CA ASN A 2 1.33 -37.55 -44.05
C ASN A 2 0.94 -36.17 -43.50
N ASN A 3 0.08 -35.48 -44.25
CA ASN A 3 -0.62 -34.27 -43.79
C ASN A 3 -1.60 -34.65 -42.67
N LEU A 4 -1.09 -34.76 -41.44
CA LEU A 4 -1.93 -34.60 -40.26
C LEU A 4 -2.21 -33.09 -40.15
N THR A 5 -3.41 -32.69 -40.56
CA THR A 5 -3.93 -31.33 -40.36
C THR A 5 -4.16 -31.12 -38.86
N PHE A 6 -3.08 -30.84 -38.13
CA PHE A 6 -3.20 -30.30 -36.78
C PHE A 6 -4.00 -29.00 -36.89
N SER A 7 -5.08 -28.91 -36.12
CA SER A 7 -5.90 -27.70 -35.98
C SER A 7 -4.99 -26.49 -35.74
N ASP A 8 -5.33 -25.33 -36.29
CA ASP A 8 -4.55 -24.11 -36.09
C ASP A 8 -4.47 -23.78 -34.58
N LEU A 9 -3.27 -23.92 -34.00
CA LEU A 9 -2.98 -23.67 -32.58
C LEU A 9 -2.50 -22.23 -32.33
N THR A 10 -2.74 -21.32 -33.28
CA THR A 10 -2.52 -19.88 -33.12
C THR A 10 -3.72 -19.19 -32.45
N PHE A 11 -3.57 -17.92 -32.08
CA PHE A 11 -4.61 -17.13 -31.41
C PHE A 11 -5.07 -15.96 -32.31
N PRO A 12 -5.99 -16.19 -33.27
CA PRO A 12 -6.40 -15.18 -34.25
C PRO A 12 -7.22 -14.02 -33.63
N VAL A 13 -7.78 -14.21 -32.44
CA VAL A 13 -8.50 -13.18 -31.66
C VAL A 13 -7.57 -12.04 -31.23
N LEU A 14 -6.26 -12.28 -31.27
CA LEU A 14 -5.26 -11.31 -30.85
C LEU A 14 -4.72 -10.49 -32.02
N GLU A 15 -4.69 -9.18 -31.85
CA GLU A 15 -3.91 -8.30 -32.73
C GLU A 15 -2.42 -8.46 -32.43
N TYR A 16 -1.61 -8.51 -33.49
CA TYR A 16 -0.16 -8.62 -33.40
C TYR A 16 0.50 -7.43 -34.05
N ALA A 17 1.58 -6.98 -33.42
CA ALA A 17 2.44 -5.94 -33.95
C ALA A 17 3.12 -6.38 -35.26
N LYS A 18 3.48 -5.45 -36.16
CA LYS A 18 4.03 -5.75 -37.50
C LYS A 18 5.23 -6.72 -37.49
N ASN A 19 6.06 -6.65 -36.44
CA ASN A 19 7.24 -7.49 -36.27
C ASN A 19 7.12 -8.47 -35.09
N GLU A 20 5.93 -8.59 -34.50
CA GLU A 20 5.68 -9.52 -33.41
C GLU A 20 5.47 -10.93 -33.96
N THR A 21 6.04 -11.92 -33.28
CA THR A 21 5.80 -13.33 -33.63
C THR A 21 4.43 -13.75 -33.08
N PRO A 22 3.49 -14.21 -33.93
CA PRO A 22 2.19 -14.71 -33.47
C PRO A 22 2.36 -15.82 -32.44
N TRP A 23 1.47 -15.84 -31.44
CA TRP A 23 1.52 -16.88 -30.41
C TRP A 23 0.98 -18.18 -30.99
N ASP A 24 1.65 -19.28 -30.65
CA ASP A 24 1.39 -20.60 -31.20
C ASP A 24 1.75 -21.68 -30.17
N LEU A 25 0.85 -22.64 -29.96
CA LEU A 25 1.08 -23.80 -29.10
C LEU A 25 1.55 -25.05 -29.86
N ALA A 26 1.57 -25.04 -31.20
CA ALA A 26 2.11 -26.14 -32.00
C ALA A 26 3.52 -26.59 -31.57
N PRO A 27 4.44 -25.72 -31.12
CA PRO A 27 5.73 -26.15 -30.58
C PRO A 27 5.66 -27.13 -29.41
N LEU A 28 4.56 -27.20 -28.67
CA LEU A 28 4.40 -28.13 -27.56
C LEU A 28 4.15 -29.58 -28.03
N LEU A 29 3.77 -29.77 -29.30
CA LEU A 29 3.57 -31.08 -29.91
C LEU A 29 4.89 -31.79 -30.27
N TYR A 30 6.02 -31.11 -30.23
CA TYR A 30 7.32 -31.65 -30.64
C TYR A 30 8.27 -31.75 -29.45
N SER A 31 9.05 -32.83 -29.39
CA SER A 31 10.12 -32.96 -28.38
C SER A 31 11.15 -31.84 -28.57
N GLY A 32 11.44 -31.09 -27.50
CA GLY A 32 12.36 -29.96 -27.52
C GLY A 32 11.78 -28.66 -28.11
N GLY A 33 10.56 -28.68 -28.64
CA GLY A 33 9.89 -27.50 -29.19
C GLY A 33 9.55 -26.45 -28.12
N ALA A 34 9.27 -26.90 -26.89
CA ALA A 34 9.06 -26.02 -25.74
C ALA A 34 10.33 -25.23 -25.35
N LYS A 35 11.52 -25.84 -25.50
CA LYS A 35 12.82 -25.23 -25.23
C LYS A 35 13.29 -24.28 -26.35
N ALA A 36 12.85 -24.49 -27.59
CA ALA A 36 13.27 -23.71 -28.74
C ALA A 36 12.87 -22.22 -28.64
N LYS A 37 13.63 -21.33 -29.28
CA LYS A 37 13.32 -19.89 -29.30
C LYS A 37 12.03 -19.64 -30.09
N VAL A 38 11.10 -18.87 -29.52
CA VAL A 38 9.78 -18.56 -30.12
C VAL A 38 9.90 -18.03 -31.56
N LYS A 39 10.89 -17.19 -31.85
CA LYS A 39 11.11 -16.62 -33.19
C LYS A 39 11.54 -17.63 -34.25
N THR A 40 12.17 -18.74 -33.87
CA THR A 40 12.77 -19.70 -34.83
C THR A 40 12.12 -21.07 -34.78
N VAL A 41 11.32 -21.37 -33.76
CA VAL A 41 10.74 -22.70 -33.57
C VAL A 41 9.85 -23.14 -34.73
N ARG A 42 9.06 -22.23 -35.31
CA ARG A 42 8.22 -22.54 -36.47
C ARG A 42 9.03 -22.99 -37.68
N SER A 43 10.13 -22.28 -37.96
CA SER A 43 11.07 -22.65 -39.03
C SER A 43 11.71 -24.02 -38.76
N LYS A 44 12.05 -24.34 -37.50
CA LYS A 44 12.59 -25.66 -37.14
C LYS A 44 11.57 -26.79 -37.31
N ILE A 45 10.29 -26.53 -37.05
CA ILE A 45 9.21 -27.49 -37.28
C ILE A 45 9.06 -27.73 -38.78
N THR A 46 8.96 -26.66 -39.58
CA THR A 46 8.82 -26.77 -41.04
C THR A 46 10.03 -27.43 -41.70
N SER A 47 11.25 -27.23 -41.17
CA SER A 47 12.45 -27.88 -41.68
C SER A 47 12.63 -29.33 -41.20
N GLY A 48 11.70 -29.86 -40.38
CA GLY A 48 11.80 -31.21 -39.80
C GLY A 48 12.87 -31.38 -38.73
N ALA A 49 13.50 -30.29 -38.25
CA ALA A 49 14.62 -30.36 -37.32
C ALA A 49 14.24 -30.79 -35.89
N LEU A 50 12.94 -30.82 -35.57
CA LEU A 50 12.41 -31.29 -34.29
C LEU A 50 11.80 -32.70 -34.39
N GLY A 51 11.93 -33.37 -35.54
CA GLY A 51 11.33 -34.68 -35.80
C GLY A 51 9.81 -34.62 -35.97
N ASP A 52 9.17 -35.78 -35.83
CA ASP A 52 7.72 -35.93 -35.97
C ASP A 52 6.96 -35.44 -34.72
N PRO A 53 5.71 -34.96 -34.89
CA PRO A 53 4.86 -34.56 -33.78
C PRO A 53 4.46 -35.75 -32.90
N LEU A 54 4.51 -35.56 -31.59
CA LEU A 54 4.10 -36.53 -30.57
C LEU A 54 2.57 -36.57 -30.49
N LEU A 55 1.97 -37.61 -31.07
CA LEU A 55 0.51 -37.74 -31.21
C LEU A 55 -0.21 -37.79 -29.85
N GLU A 56 0.41 -38.37 -28.83
CA GLU A 56 -0.10 -38.42 -27.46
C GLU A 56 -0.37 -37.04 -26.83
N ARG A 57 0.37 -36.00 -27.26
CA ARG A 57 0.22 -34.62 -26.74
C ARG A 57 -0.96 -33.88 -27.36
N VAL A 58 -1.48 -34.34 -28.49
CA VAL A 58 -2.43 -33.58 -29.30
C VAL A 58 -3.69 -33.23 -28.51
N GLY A 59 -4.27 -34.20 -27.80
CA GLY A 59 -5.47 -33.98 -26.98
C GLY A 59 -5.24 -32.94 -25.88
N LEU A 60 -4.11 -33.06 -25.16
CA LEU A 60 -3.74 -32.15 -24.08
C LEU A 60 -3.51 -30.72 -24.60
N VAL A 61 -2.72 -30.56 -25.67
CA VAL A 61 -2.36 -29.24 -26.21
C VAL A 61 -3.58 -28.54 -26.81
N LYS A 62 -4.50 -29.28 -27.45
CA LYS A 62 -5.78 -28.73 -27.91
C LYS A 62 -6.64 -28.23 -26.75
N GLY A 63 -6.81 -29.03 -25.69
CA GLY A 63 -7.56 -28.60 -24.50
C GLY A 63 -6.94 -27.36 -23.83
N LEU A 64 -5.61 -27.27 -23.79
CA LEU A 64 -4.90 -26.08 -23.29
C LEU A 64 -5.12 -24.84 -24.16
N HIS A 65 -5.12 -25.02 -25.49
CA HIS A 65 -5.39 -23.95 -26.46
C HIS A 65 -6.82 -23.41 -26.33
N GLU A 66 -7.81 -24.31 -26.22
CA GLU A 66 -9.21 -23.94 -25.98
C GLU A 66 -9.36 -23.15 -24.69
N CYS A 67 -8.76 -23.62 -23.59
CA CYS A 67 -8.82 -22.93 -22.30
C CYS A 67 -8.26 -21.50 -22.34
N LEU A 68 -7.17 -21.27 -23.09
CA LEU A 68 -6.59 -19.94 -23.25
C LEU A 68 -7.41 -19.07 -24.19
N THR A 69 -7.98 -19.64 -25.23
CA THR A 69 -8.85 -18.94 -26.18
C THR A 69 -10.11 -18.45 -25.48
N ASP A 70 -10.75 -19.30 -24.67
CA ASP A 70 -11.89 -18.94 -23.84
C ASP A 70 -11.58 -17.80 -22.88
N ASP A 71 -10.40 -17.83 -22.23
CA ASP A 71 -9.97 -16.76 -21.33
C ASP A 71 -9.83 -15.42 -22.07
N LEU A 72 -9.26 -15.44 -23.28
CA LEU A 72 -9.07 -14.24 -24.10
C LEU A 72 -10.42 -13.69 -24.61
N VAL A 73 -11.30 -14.55 -25.10
CA VAL A 73 -12.65 -14.16 -25.55
C VAL A 73 -13.49 -13.64 -24.38
N GLY A 74 -13.32 -14.20 -23.18
CA GLY A 74 -13.96 -13.73 -21.94
C GLY A 74 -13.42 -12.42 -21.37
N GLY A 75 -12.51 -11.72 -22.09
CA GLY A 75 -11.94 -10.44 -21.65
C GLY A 75 -10.68 -10.57 -20.78
N GLY A 76 -10.05 -11.75 -20.73
CA GLY A 76 -8.77 -11.97 -20.07
C GLY A 76 -7.63 -11.18 -20.73
N SER A 77 -6.69 -10.70 -19.93
CA SER A 77 -5.59 -9.87 -20.45
C SER A 77 -4.54 -10.69 -21.22
N ARG A 78 -3.99 -10.11 -22.30
CA ARG A 78 -2.81 -10.62 -23.03
C ARG A 78 -1.68 -11.00 -22.06
N PHE A 79 -1.41 -10.15 -21.08
CA PHE A 79 -0.35 -10.38 -20.10
C PHE A 79 -0.54 -11.69 -19.32
N SER A 80 -1.77 -11.97 -18.87
CA SER A 80 -2.11 -13.21 -18.17
C SER A 80 -1.94 -14.43 -19.07
N ALA A 81 -2.45 -14.37 -20.30
CA ALA A 81 -2.30 -15.43 -21.29
C ALA A 81 -0.82 -15.72 -21.62
N ASN A 82 0.00 -14.69 -21.82
CA ASN A 82 1.43 -14.84 -22.07
C ASN A 82 2.16 -15.52 -20.89
N ASN A 83 1.82 -15.16 -19.65
CA ASN A 83 2.40 -15.81 -18.47
C ASN A 83 2.02 -17.30 -18.38
N LYS A 84 0.77 -17.65 -18.71
CA LYS A 84 0.31 -19.05 -18.78
C LYS A 84 1.06 -19.83 -19.87
N ILE A 85 1.20 -19.27 -21.08
CA ILE A 85 1.99 -19.88 -22.17
C ILE A 85 3.44 -20.09 -21.71
N GLY A 86 4.05 -19.09 -21.07
CA GLY A 86 5.40 -19.20 -20.53
C GLY A 86 5.55 -20.30 -19.47
N ALA A 87 4.57 -20.44 -18.57
CA ALA A 87 4.55 -21.50 -17.56
C ALA A 87 4.40 -22.90 -18.19
N LEU A 88 3.50 -23.05 -19.16
CA LEU A 88 3.33 -24.30 -19.91
C LEU A 88 4.61 -24.70 -20.66
N ARG A 89 5.29 -23.76 -21.32
CA ARG A 89 6.57 -24.05 -21.99
C ARG A 89 7.63 -24.54 -21.01
N LYS A 90 7.71 -23.99 -19.79
CA LYS A 90 8.65 -24.46 -18.76
C LYS A 90 8.33 -25.87 -18.29
N PHE A 91 7.05 -26.19 -18.13
CA PHE A 91 6.60 -27.53 -17.76
C PHE A 91 6.92 -28.55 -18.86
N PHE A 92 6.50 -28.30 -20.10
CA PHE A 92 6.77 -29.19 -21.24
C PHE A 92 8.28 -29.35 -21.49
N GLN A 93 9.07 -28.28 -21.33
CA GLN A 93 10.52 -28.36 -21.43
C GLN A 93 11.11 -29.33 -20.40
N TRP A 94 10.61 -29.32 -19.16
CA TRP A 94 11.09 -30.24 -18.13
C TRP A 94 10.70 -31.69 -18.45
N VAL A 95 9.47 -31.90 -18.90
CA VAL A 95 9.00 -33.23 -19.34
C VAL A 95 9.87 -33.78 -20.48
N ASP A 96 10.18 -32.95 -21.48
CA ASP A 96 11.10 -33.30 -22.58
C ASP A 96 12.51 -33.64 -22.07
N GLN A 97 13.02 -32.87 -21.09
CA GLN A 97 14.35 -33.11 -20.50
C GLN A 97 14.44 -34.40 -19.70
N CYS A 98 13.32 -34.85 -19.14
CA CYS A 98 13.22 -36.12 -18.41
C CYS A 98 12.82 -37.29 -19.32
N GLU A 99 12.64 -37.06 -20.63
CA GLU A 99 12.22 -38.06 -21.63
C GLU A 99 10.92 -38.79 -21.23
N ARG A 100 9.97 -38.06 -20.66
CA ARG A 100 8.70 -38.60 -20.18
C ARG A 100 7.58 -38.41 -21.19
N THR A 101 6.62 -39.32 -21.19
CA THR A 101 5.45 -39.27 -22.07
C THR A 101 4.38 -38.34 -21.50
N LEU A 102 3.80 -37.50 -22.36
CA LEU A 102 2.84 -36.49 -21.93
C LEU A 102 1.54 -36.60 -22.71
N SER A 103 0.51 -37.06 -22.01
CA SER A 103 -0.85 -37.22 -22.53
C SER A 103 -1.86 -36.66 -21.53
N ILE A 104 -3.14 -36.66 -21.88
CA ILE A 104 -4.21 -36.29 -20.94
C ILE A 104 -4.18 -37.19 -19.70
N ASP A 105 -3.84 -38.48 -19.86
CA ASP A 105 -3.88 -39.45 -18.76
C ASP A 105 -2.66 -39.33 -17.83
N THR A 106 -1.49 -38.98 -18.37
CA THR A 106 -0.23 -38.91 -17.60
C THR A 106 0.07 -37.53 -17.02
N VAL A 107 -0.52 -36.46 -17.54
CA VAL A 107 -0.14 -35.07 -17.20
C VAL A 107 -0.28 -34.72 -15.71
N ALA A 108 -1.23 -35.34 -15.00
CA ALA A 108 -1.41 -35.12 -13.57
C ALA A 108 -0.22 -35.63 -12.75
N GLU A 109 0.26 -36.84 -13.07
CA GLU A 109 1.43 -37.43 -12.42
C GLU A 109 2.70 -36.65 -12.79
N GLU A 110 2.85 -36.29 -14.06
CA GLU A 110 3.99 -35.50 -14.53
C GLU A 110 4.06 -34.11 -13.90
N TYR A 111 2.91 -33.49 -13.65
CA TYR A 111 2.84 -32.24 -12.90
C TYR A 111 3.36 -32.40 -11.46
N LEU A 112 3.06 -33.51 -10.77
CA LEU A 112 3.57 -33.76 -9.42
C LEU A 112 5.10 -33.93 -9.42
N GLY A 113 5.64 -34.66 -10.39
CA GLY A 113 7.08 -34.78 -10.59
C GLY A 113 7.75 -33.43 -10.85
N TRP A 114 7.13 -32.59 -11.69
CA TRP A 114 7.62 -31.25 -11.97
C TRP A 114 7.56 -30.33 -10.74
N ALA A 115 6.49 -30.40 -9.95
CA ALA A 115 6.35 -29.63 -8.72
C ALA A 115 7.46 -29.98 -7.71
N GLU A 116 7.84 -31.25 -7.62
CA GLU A 116 8.96 -31.68 -6.78
C GLU A 116 10.30 -31.16 -7.30
N HIS A 117 10.52 -31.21 -8.63
CA HIS A 117 11.69 -30.59 -9.24
C HIS A 117 11.78 -29.09 -8.94
N LEU A 118 10.67 -28.35 -9.02
CA LEU A 118 10.63 -26.93 -8.65
C LEU A 118 11.01 -26.70 -7.18
N LEU A 119 10.53 -27.55 -6.26
CA LEU A 119 10.87 -27.47 -4.84
C LEU A 119 12.36 -27.73 -4.59
N GLN A 120 12.94 -28.72 -5.28
CA GLN A 120 14.38 -28.99 -5.20
C GLN A 120 15.19 -27.77 -5.65
N ARG A 121 14.81 -27.13 -6.76
CA ARG A 121 15.49 -25.91 -7.25
C ARG A 121 15.38 -24.73 -6.29
N HIS A 122 14.26 -24.60 -5.59
CA HIS A 122 14.11 -23.58 -4.56
C HIS A 122 14.96 -23.87 -3.32
N ARG A 123 14.92 -25.11 -2.80
CA ARG A 123 15.55 -25.47 -1.52
C ARG A 123 17.05 -25.74 -1.61
N VAL A 124 17.51 -26.30 -2.72
CA VAL A 124 18.88 -26.79 -2.89
C VAL A 124 19.70 -25.82 -3.74
N GLU A 125 19.19 -25.45 -4.92
CA GLU A 125 19.95 -24.60 -5.85
C GLU A 125 19.87 -23.10 -5.51
N GLY A 126 18.83 -22.67 -4.78
CA GLY A 126 18.65 -21.27 -4.35
C GLY A 126 18.31 -20.27 -5.47
N TYR A 127 18.17 -20.70 -6.73
CA TYR A 127 17.93 -19.80 -7.87
C TYR A 127 16.47 -19.38 -8.04
N LEU A 128 15.53 -20.02 -7.35
CA LEU A 128 14.09 -19.76 -7.49
C LEU A 128 13.52 -19.20 -6.18
N THR A 129 12.83 -18.06 -6.23
CA THR A 129 12.16 -17.51 -5.04
C THR A 129 10.88 -18.29 -4.72
N ALA A 130 10.47 -18.32 -3.44
CA ALA A 130 9.24 -18.99 -3.02
C ALA A 130 7.99 -18.42 -3.73
N GLY A 131 7.97 -17.11 -4.00
CA GLY A 131 6.90 -16.47 -4.78
C GLY A 131 6.87 -16.94 -6.23
N SER A 132 8.01 -16.89 -6.92
CA SER A 132 8.10 -17.35 -8.32
C SER A 132 7.80 -18.84 -8.48
N LEU A 133 8.18 -19.67 -7.50
CA LEU A 133 7.83 -21.09 -7.41
C LEU A 133 6.30 -21.27 -7.31
N TYR A 134 5.66 -20.57 -6.38
CA TYR A 134 4.22 -20.65 -6.20
C TYR A 134 3.47 -20.17 -7.46
N ASP A 135 3.88 -19.03 -8.03
CA ASP A 135 3.22 -18.45 -9.20
C ASP A 135 3.29 -19.37 -10.41
N VAL A 136 4.47 -19.93 -10.72
CA VAL A 136 4.62 -20.82 -11.88
C VAL A 136 3.88 -22.14 -11.69
N ALA A 137 3.91 -22.72 -10.48
CA ALA A 137 3.21 -23.96 -10.18
C ALA A 137 1.69 -23.76 -10.21
N SER A 138 1.20 -22.65 -9.66
CA SER A 138 -0.22 -22.31 -9.63
C SER A 138 -0.77 -22.02 -11.04
N LEU A 139 -0.05 -21.27 -11.87
CA LEU A 139 -0.48 -20.97 -13.24
C LEU A 139 -0.62 -22.24 -14.07
N THR A 140 0.35 -23.15 -13.99
CA THR A 140 0.29 -24.44 -14.69
C THR A 140 -0.84 -25.31 -14.15
N ALA A 141 -1.00 -25.41 -12.82
CA ALA A 141 -2.09 -26.18 -12.22
C ALA A 141 -3.46 -25.69 -12.71
N THR A 142 -3.73 -24.38 -12.66
CA THR A 142 -5.02 -23.83 -13.12
C THR A 142 -5.35 -24.21 -14.56
N MET A 143 -4.36 -24.25 -15.44
CA MET A 143 -4.56 -24.66 -16.83
C MET A 143 -4.85 -26.17 -16.95
N LEU A 144 -4.06 -26.99 -16.26
CA LEU A 144 -4.23 -28.45 -16.27
C LEU A 144 -5.53 -28.89 -15.61
N ASP A 145 -5.93 -28.25 -14.51
CA ASP A 145 -7.17 -28.51 -13.78
C ASP A 145 -8.40 -28.32 -14.68
N ARG A 146 -8.39 -27.30 -15.55
CA ARG A 146 -9.47 -27.07 -16.53
C ARG A 146 -9.52 -28.16 -17.59
N VAL A 147 -8.37 -28.54 -18.16
CA VAL A 147 -8.30 -29.58 -19.19
C VAL A 147 -8.73 -30.95 -18.64
N LEU A 148 -8.29 -31.26 -17.41
CA LEU A 148 -8.64 -32.50 -16.70
C LEU A 148 -10.03 -32.45 -16.05
N ARG A 149 -10.74 -31.30 -16.11
CA ARG A 149 -12.05 -31.06 -15.47
C ARG A 149 -12.07 -31.43 -13.98
N ARG A 150 -11.01 -31.09 -13.26
CA ARG A 150 -10.87 -31.42 -11.83
C ARG A 150 -11.66 -30.46 -10.95
N SER A 151 -12.27 -31.00 -9.90
CA SER A 151 -12.94 -30.22 -8.85
C SER A 151 -11.96 -29.61 -7.84
N SER A 152 -10.77 -30.21 -7.68
CA SER A 152 -9.71 -29.76 -6.78
C SER A 152 -8.40 -29.53 -7.53
N THR A 153 -7.70 -28.45 -7.17
CA THR A 153 -6.48 -28.06 -7.89
C THR A 153 -5.34 -29.04 -7.66
N LEU A 154 -4.61 -29.38 -8.73
CA LEU A 154 -3.37 -30.16 -8.66
C LEU A 154 -2.36 -29.56 -7.69
N LEU A 155 -2.37 -28.23 -7.50
CA LEU A 155 -1.48 -27.56 -6.57
C LEU A 155 -1.64 -28.08 -5.13
N TYR A 156 -2.86 -28.45 -4.70
CA TYR A 156 -3.12 -28.99 -3.36
C TYR A 156 -2.53 -30.38 -3.14
N SER A 157 -2.26 -31.11 -4.22
CA SER A 157 -1.58 -32.41 -4.18
C SER A 157 -0.06 -32.27 -4.05
N THR A 158 0.47 -31.03 -4.03
CA THR A 158 1.90 -30.75 -3.89
C THR A 158 2.25 -30.23 -2.49
N ARG A 159 3.55 -30.10 -2.19
CA ARG A 159 4.07 -29.44 -0.99
C ARG A 159 4.30 -27.93 -1.17
N ILE A 160 3.95 -27.38 -2.33
CA ILE A 160 4.08 -25.96 -2.63
C ILE A 160 2.97 -25.21 -1.90
N ARG A 161 3.33 -24.13 -1.19
CA ARG A 161 2.39 -23.29 -0.43
C ARG A 161 2.61 -21.83 -0.78
N LYS A 162 1.54 -21.05 -0.73
CA LYS A 162 1.62 -19.61 -0.93
C LYS A 162 2.54 -19.02 0.15
N PRO A 163 3.59 -18.28 -0.21
CA PRO A 163 4.46 -17.67 0.79
C PRO A 163 3.61 -16.76 1.68
N ARG A 164 3.76 -16.90 3.00
CA ARG A 164 3.16 -15.97 3.95
C ARG A 164 3.79 -14.60 3.66
N GLY A 165 2.96 -13.61 3.33
CA GLY A 165 3.47 -12.24 3.22
C GLY A 165 4.05 -11.87 4.58
N ASN A 166 5.27 -11.33 4.61
CA ASN A 166 5.75 -10.67 5.81
C ASN A 166 4.70 -9.61 6.15
N GLY A 167 3.98 -9.78 7.26
CA GLY A 167 3.10 -8.74 7.77
C GLY A 167 3.90 -7.44 7.78
N LYS A 168 3.32 -6.35 7.28
CA LYS A 168 3.98 -5.04 7.19
C LYS A 168 4.24 -4.50 8.61
N VAL A 169 5.16 -5.10 9.37
CA VAL A 169 5.77 -4.47 10.52
C VAL A 169 6.84 -3.54 9.94
N SER A 170 6.39 -2.40 9.45
CA SER A 170 7.27 -1.34 8.98
C SER A 170 7.64 -0.52 10.21
N ASN A 171 8.88 -0.64 10.68
CA ASN A 171 9.42 0.28 11.68
C ASN A 171 9.28 1.72 11.15
N GLY A 172 8.94 2.68 12.01
CA GLY A 172 8.62 4.06 11.61
C GLY A 172 9.62 4.72 10.65
N GLY A 173 10.91 4.32 10.70
CA GLY A 173 11.94 4.76 9.76
C GLY A 173 11.71 4.34 8.30
N ALA A 174 11.29 3.10 8.05
CA ALA A 174 11.05 2.59 6.70
C ALA A 174 9.83 3.25 6.03
N ASN A 175 8.82 3.61 6.84
CA ASN A 175 7.61 4.28 6.35
C ASN A 175 7.87 5.76 6.01
N LYS A 176 8.75 6.44 6.75
CA LYS A 176 9.21 7.81 6.45
C LYS A 176 10.08 7.85 5.17
N GLN A 177 11.01 6.91 5.04
CA GLN A 177 11.88 6.78 3.86
C GLN A 177 11.08 6.54 2.56
N SER A 178 9.98 5.78 2.61
CA SER A 178 9.17 5.50 1.41
C SER A 178 8.44 6.72 0.83
N LEU A 179 8.02 7.67 1.67
CA LEU A 179 7.40 8.92 1.21
C LEU A 179 8.44 9.90 0.68
N GLU A 180 9.55 10.06 1.37
CA GLU A 180 10.65 10.92 0.93
C GLU A 180 11.16 10.50 -0.45
N GLU A 181 11.36 9.20 -0.67
CA GLU A 181 11.67 8.65 -1.99
C GLU A 181 10.63 8.99 -3.06
N SER A 182 9.34 8.97 -2.69
CA SER A 182 8.24 9.29 -3.62
C SER A 182 8.22 10.78 -3.95
N PHE A 183 8.54 11.66 -3.00
CA PHE A 183 8.70 13.09 -3.23
C PHE A 183 9.93 13.38 -4.09
N SER A 184 11.11 12.85 -3.78
CA SER A 184 12.31 13.02 -4.60
C SER A 184 12.09 12.52 -6.03
N PHE A 185 11.37 11.41 -6.20
CA PHE A 185 10.99 10.92 -7.52
C PHE A 185 10.00 11.84 -8.23
N GLY A 186 8.97 12.34 -7.52
CA GLY A 186 8.00 13.31 -8.05
C GLY A 186 8.65 14.61 -8.51
N GLN A 187 9.61 15.10 -7.75
CA GLN A 187 10.44 16.25 -8.07
C GLN A 187 11.28 16.02 -9.34
N PHE A 188 11.91 14.85 -9.43
CA PHE A 188 12.71 14.46 -10.59
C PHE A 188 11.88 14.38 -11.88
N ILE A 189 10.68 13.77 -11.85
CA ILE A 189 9.81 13.73 -13.04
C ILE A 189 9.28 15.12 -13.42
N ALA A 190 9.04 16.01 -12.44
CA ALA A 190 8.66 17.39 -12.72
C ALA A 190 9.79 18.13 -13.46
N ASP A 191 11.04 17.99 -13.02
CA ASP A 191 12.21 18.60 -13.66
C ASP A 191 12.37 18.10 -15.11
N LEU A 192 12.10 16.81 -15.37
CA LEU A 192 12.06 16.27 -16.75
C LEU A 192 10.96 16.92 -17.59
N CYS A 193 9.73 17.03 -17.07
CA CYS A 193 8.61 17.61 -17.80
C CYS A 193 8.85 19.10 -18.13
N THR A 194 9.45 19.87 -17.21
CA THR A 194 9.75 21.29 -17.43
C THR A 194 10.93 21.51 -18.36
N ALA A 195 11.96 20.67 -18.31
CA ALA A 195 13.16 20.84 -19.14
C ALA A 195 12.96 20.36 -20.58
N LEU A 196 12.12 19.33 -20.81
CA LEU A 196 11.91 18.74 -22.13
C LEU A 196 10.85 19.48 -22.96
N THR A 197 11.02 20.80 -23.12
CA THR A 197 10.15 21.62 -23.98
C THR A 197 10.32 21.27 -25.47
N TYR A 198 9.43 21.76 -26.33
CA TYR A 198 9.56 21.53 -27.78
C TYR A 198 10.88 22.12 -28.31
N GLU A 199 11.22 23.32 -27.88
CA GLU A 199 12.45 24.03 -28.23
C GLU A 199 13.70 23.30 -27.73
N ALA A 200 13.67 22.81 -26.49
CA ALA A 200 14.79 22.04 -25.93
C ALA A 200 15.01 20.73 -26.69
N VAL A 201 13.93 20.01 -27.02
CA VAL A 201 14.01 18.72 -27.73
C VAL A 201 14.45 18.89 -29.19
N THR A 202 14.06 19.98 -29.83
CA THR A 202 14.45 20.32 -31.20
C THR A 202 15.83 20.98 -31.30
N GLY A 203 16.40 21.42 -30.18
CA GLY A 203 17.74 22.00 -30.10
C GLY A 203 18.90 21.02 -30.33
N PRO A 204 20.15 21.50 -30.15
CA PRO A 204 21.34 20.69 -30.30
C PRO A 204 21.42 19.58 -29.25
N LEU A 205 21.94 18.41 -29.63
CA LEU A 205 22.19 17.31 -28.68
C LEU A 205 23.60 17.43 -28.06
N PRO A 206 23.78 17.02 -26.79
CA PRO A 206 22.75 16.48 -25.89
C PRO A 206 21.84 17.58 -25.29
N ILE A 207 20.58 17.21 -25.04
CA ILE A 207 19.65 18.06 -24.28
C ILE A 207 20.09 18.02 -22.82
N GLN A 208 20.45 19.17 -22.26
CA GLN A 208 20.88 19.28 -20.87
C GLN A 208 19.66 19.54 -19.99
N VAL A 209 19.33 18.57 -19.13
CA VAL A 209 18.28 18.73 -18.13
C VAL A 209 18.91 19.12 -16.81
N GLU A 210 18.63 20.33 -16.35
CA GLU A 210 19.04 20.79 -15.02
C GLU A 210 18.07 20.22 -13.98
N LEU A 211 18.62 19.43 -13.05
CA LEU A 211 17.85 18.90 -11.93
C LEU A 211 17.97 19.86 -10.74
N ARG A 212 16.93 19.94 -9.93
CA ARG A 212 16.93 20.76 -8.69
C ARG A 212 18.00 20.38 -7.67
N SER A 213 18.58 19.18 -7.81
CA SER A 213 19.73 18.72 -7.03
C SER A 213 21.04 19.41 -7.42
N GLY A 214 21.04 20.28 -8.44
CA GLY A 214 22.23 20.94 -8.99
C GLY A 214 23.02 20.07 -9.98
N SER A 215 22.57 18.85 -10.26
CA SER A 215 23.19 17.95 -11.23
C SER A 215 22.56 18.10 -12.61
N THR A 216 23.37 18.07 -13.66
CA THR A 216 22.89 18.09 -15.06
C THR A 216 22.79 16.68 -15.63
N LEU A 217 21.70 16.40 -16.32
CA LEU A 217 21.43 15.13 -16.98
C LEU A 217 21.42 15.31 -18.51
N PRO A 218 22.39 14.74 -19.25
CA PRO A 218 22.43 14.82 -20.70
C PRO A 218 21.56 13.73 -21.37
N ILE A 219 20.66 14.16 -22.26
CA ILE A 219 19.82 13.26 -23.09
C ILE A 219 20.30 13.30 -24.54
N TRP A 220 20.71 12.14 -25.05
CA TRP A 220 21.42 12.03 -26.34
C TRP A 220 20.57 11.58 -27.53
N CYS A 221 19.28 11.29 -27.36
CA CYS A 221 18.38 10.88 -28.46
C CYS A 221 18.91 9.78 -29.41
N GLY A 222 19.62 8.80 -28.85
CA GLY A 222 20.21 7.68 -29.60
C GLY A 222 21.67 7.88 -30.00
N LEU A 223 22.23 9.08 -29.83
CA LEU A 223 23.67 9.30 -29.88
C LEU A 223 24.35 8.73 -28.64
N ARG A 224 25.64 8.43 -28.78
CA ARG A 224 26.47 7.95 -27.67
C ARG A 224 27.27 9.11 -27.08
N ASP A 225 27.42 9.06 -25.77
CA ASP A 225 28.24 9.97 -24.99
C ASP A 225 29.72 9.86 -25.42
N THR A 226 30.30 10.98 -25.84
CA THR A 226 31.68 11.08 -26.35
C THR A 226 32.71 10.70 -25.32
N GLU A 227 32.53 11.12 -24.07
CA GLU A 227 33.50 10.93 -23.00
C GLU A 227 33.50 9.48 -22.52
N LYS A 228 32.29 8.91 -22.39
CA LYS A 228 32.12 7.48 -22.08
C LYS A 228 32.60 6.57 -23.20
N GLU A 229 32.49 7.00 -24.45
CA GLU A 229 33.09 6.25 -25.55
C GLU A 229 34.62 6.36 -25.55
N ALA A 230 35.17 7.57 -25.36
CA ALA A 230 36.61 7.77 -25.33
C ALA A 230 37.29 6.93 -24.26
N SER A 231 36.73 6.89 -23.05
CA SER A 231 37.23 6.10 -21.92
C SER A 231 37.13 4.58 -22.10
N ARG A 232 36.23 4.07 -22.95
CA ARG A 232 36.06 2.64 -23.23
C ARG A 232 36.90 2.14 -24.41
N ARG A 233 37.58 3.04 -25.12
CA ARG A 233 38.34 2.67 -26.33
C ARG A 233 39.69 2.07 -25.94
N ILE A 234 39.92 0.85 -26.45
CA ILE A 234 41.19 0.11 -26.29
C ILE A 234 42.13 0.36 -27.49
N ARG A 235 41.60 0.86 -28.62
CA ARG A 235 42.35 1.10 -29.85
C ARG A 235 42.10 2.51 -30.41
N PRO A 236 43.12 3.16 -31.00
CA PRO A 236 42.97 4.46 -31.65
C PRO A 236 42.12 4.35 -32.92
N GLN A 237 41.29 5.36 -33.17
CA GLN A 237 40.46 5.45 -34.38
C GLN A 237 41.25 6.08 -35.54
N THR A 238 40.93 5.67 -36.77
CA THR A 238 41.49 6.32 -37.95
C THR A 238 40.83 7.68 -38.19
N LYS A 239 41.52 8.61 -38.87
CA LYS A 239 40.96 9.93 -39.23
C LYS A 239 39.62 9.81 -39.98
N PHE A 240 39.48 8.80 -40.83
CA PHE A 240 38.24 8.52 -41.58
C PHE A 240 37.08 8.13 -40.66
N GLN A 241 37.30 7.24 -39.69
CA GLN A 241 36.27 6.84 -38.72
C GLN A 241 35.81 8.03 -37.85
N ILE A 242 36.74 8.91 -37.47
CA ILE A 242 36.43 10.11 -36.69
C ILE A 242 35.55 11.06 -37.54
N ALA A 243 35.92 11.30 -38.80
CA ALA A 243 35.15 12.14 -39.70
C ALA A 243 33.74 11.59 -39.96
N ASP A 244 33.61 10.28 -40.14
CA ASP A 244 32.32 9.61 -40.35
C ASP A 244 31.40 9.70 -39.13
N ILE A 245 31.95 9.50 -37.92
CA ILE A 245 31.21 9.67 -36.66
C ILE A 245 30.73 11.12 -36.50
N LEU A 246 31.57 12.11 -36.79
CA LEU A 246 31.21 13.52 -36.72
C LEU A 246 30.12 13.87 -37.73
N ARG A 247 30.23 13.38 -38.97
CA ARG A 247 29.22 13.56 -40.02
C ARG A 247 27.87 12.94 -39.61
N HIS A 248 27.88 11.72 -39.08
CA HIS A 248 26.66 11.08 -38.60
C HIS A 248 26.01 11.82 -37.42
N ARG A 249 26.82 12.42 -36.53
CA ARG A 249 26.32 13.26 -35.45
C ARG A 249 25.71 14.54 -35.96
N GLU A 250 26.35 15.20 -36.91
CA GLU A 250 25.83 16.44 -37.52
C GLU A 250 24.49 16.19 -38.21
N LEU A 251 24.41 15.12 -39.02
CA LEU A 251 23.16 14.69 -39.66
C LEU A 251 22.05 14.41 -38.64
N ARG A 252 22.40 13.77 -37.52
CA ARG A 252 21.44 13.46 -36.45
C ARG A 252 21.02 14.70 -35.66
N ASN A 253 21.91 15.67 -35.50
CA ASN A 253 21.61 16.96 -34.87
C ASN A 253 20.70 17.81 -35.76
N SER A 254 20.94 17.83 -37.08
CA SER A 254 20.10 18.55 -38.03
C SER A 254 18.72 17.93 -38.22
N ASP A 255 18.56 16.63 -37.96
CA ASP A 255 17.27 15.94 -38.06
C ASP A 255 16.45 16.16 -36.79
N VAL A 256 15.44 17.01 -36.92
CA VAL A 256 14.50 17.41 -35.86
C VAL A 256 13.20 16.58 -35.85
N SER A 257 13.11 15.57 -36.71
CA SER A 257 11.91 14.74 -36.81
C SER A 257 11.62 13.96 -35.52
N ILE A 258 10.35 13.59 -35.34
CA ILE A 258 9.94 12.76 -34.22
C ILE A 258 10.67 11.41 -34.21
N GLU A 259 11.04 10.86 -35.37
CA GLU A 259 11.78 9.60 -35.50
C GLU A 259 13.19 9.66 -34.91
N THR A 260 13.79 10.85 -34.86
CA THR A 260 15.12 11.02 -34.26
C THR A 260 15.06 11.41 -32.80
N ARG A 261 14.10 12.26 -32.46
CA ARG A 261 13.91 12.85 -31.12
C ARG A 261 13.03 12.02 -30.20
N TYR A 262 12.43 10.92 -30.70
CA TYR A 262 11.55 10.05 -29.93
C TYR A 262 12.07 9.62 -28.55
N PRO A 263 13.38 9.41 -28.29
CA PRO A 263 13.81 8.99 -26.96
C PRO A 263 13.56 10.07 -25.90
N ALA A 264 13.66 11.36 -26.25
CA ALA A 264 13.32 12.47 -25.36
C ALA A 264 11.81 12.68 -25.28
N VAL A 265 11.11 12.61 -26.42
CA VAL A 265 9.64 12.73 -26.48
C VAL A 265 8.98 11.64 -25.62
N ASN A 266 9.36 10.37 -25.80
CA ASN A 266 8.86 9.26 -24.99
C ASN A 266 9.25 9.39 -23.52
N LEU A 267 10.44 9.92 -23.20
CA LEU A 267 10.84 10.15 -21.81
C LEU A 267 9.91 11.16 -21.13
N ARG A 268 9.58 12.27 -21.81
CA ARG A 268 8.60 13.22 -21.30
C ARG A 268 7.22 12.59 -21.17
N ILE A 269 6.74 11.86 -22.17
CA ILE A 269 5.41 11.22 -22.13
C ILE A 269 5.32 10.17 -21.02
N GLU A 270 6.36 9.37 -20.80
CA GLU A 270 6.43 8.45 -19.67
C GLU A 270 6.38 9.22 -18.33
N ALA A 271 7.02 10.38 -18.22
CA ALA A 271 7.07 11.19 -17.00
C ALA A 271 5.70 11.83 -16.72
N GLU A 272 5.06 12.39 -17.75
CA GLU A 272 3.72 12.97 -17.70
C GLU A 272 2.67 11.91 -17.34
N LEU A 273 2.78 10.69 -17.88
CA LEU A 273 1.92 9.57 -17.50
C LEU A 273 2.08 9.19 -16.02
N LEU A 274 3.32 9.17 -15.50
CA LEU A 274 3.56 8.91 -14.07
C LEU A 274 3.02 10.04 -13.19
N MET A 275 3.19 11.29 -13.61
CA MET A 275 2.64 12.46 -12.93
C MET A 275 1.11 12.39 -12.90
N PHE A 276 0.49 12.09 -14.04
CA PHE A 276 -0.96 11.93 -14.16
C PHE A 276 -1.49 10.82 -13.24
N ILE A 277 -0.84 9.66 -13.21
CA ILE A 277 -1.20 8.56 -12.29
C ILE A 277 -1.03 8.99 -10.82
N ALA A 278 0.05 9.73 -10.51
CA ALA A 278 0.31 10.22 -9.17
C ALA A 278 -0.76 11.21 -8.71
N GLN A 279 -1.32 12.05 -9.59
CA GLN A 279 -2.33 13.06 -9.26
C GLN A 279 -3.77 12.51 -9.26
N THR A 280 -4.12 11.69 -10.26
CA THR A 280 -5.49 11.17 -10.44
C THR A 280 -5.75 9.88 -9.67
N GLY A 281 -4.70 9.12 -9.33
CA GLY A 281 -4.84 7.79 -8.73
C GLY A 281 -5.31 6.70 -9.70
N MET A 282 -5.36 6.97 -11.01
CA MET A 282 -5.81 6.00 -12.03
C MET A 282 -4.82 4.84 -12.18
N ASN A 283 -5.32 3.63 -12.48
CA ASN A 283 -4.46 2.49 -12.79
C ASN A 283 -3.72 2.70 -14.12
N LEU A 284 -2.46 2.27 -14.19
CA LEU A 284 -1.66 2.29 -15.43
C LEU A 284 -2.38 1.65 -16.61
N SER A 285 -3.06 0.51 -16.39
CA SER A 285 -3.77 -0.19 -17.47
C SER A 285 -4.91 0.63 -18.08
N GLN A 286 -5.48 1.57 -17.32
CA GLN A 286 -6.50 2.50 -17.80
C GLN A 286 -5.83 3.76 -18.36
N ALA A 287 -4.88 4.34 -17.63
CA ALA A 287 -4.25 5.61 -17.96
C ALA A 287 -3.55 5.62 -19.33
N HIS A 288 -2.87 4.53 -19.72
CA HIS A 288 -2.18 4.47 -21.01
C HIS A 288 -3.12 4.29 -22.23
N GLN A 289 -4.38 3.94 -22.00
CA GLN A 289 -5.40 3.74 -23.07
C GLN A 289 -6.35 4.93 -23.20
N LEU A 290 -6.15 5.95 -22.37
CA LEU A 290 -6.95 7.18 -22.40
C LEU A 290 -6.81 7.85 -23.76
N ARG A 291 -7.93 8.32 -24.32
CA ARG A 291 -7.99 9.06 -25.58
C ARG A 291 -8.52 10.47 -25.39
N ILE A 292 -8.02 11.45 -26.13
CA ILE A 292 -8.37 12.87 -26.00
C ILE A 292 -9.85 13.14 -26.33
N ASP A 293 -10.42 12.39 -27.27
CA ASP A 293 -11.77 12.59 -27.82
C ASP A 293 -12.92 12.13 -26.89
N GLN A 294 -12.62 11.43 -25.80
CA GLN A 294 -13.63 10.82 -24.93
C GLN A 294 -14.13 11.70 -23.79
N TYR A 295 -13.69 12.96 -23.70
CA TYR A 295 -13.85 13.77 -22.49
C TYR A 295 -14.72 15.00 -22.67
N HIS A 296 -15.66 15.16 -21.73
CA HIS A 296 -16.35 16.43 -21.51
C HIS A 296 -15.85 17.04 -20.21
N TYR A 297 -15.23 18.23 -20.30
CA TYR A 297 -14.73 18.96 -19.15
C TYR A 297 -15.88 19.67 -18.47
N THR A 298 -16.30 19.16 -17.31
CA THR A 298 -17.27 19.88 -16.47
C THR A 298 -16.48 20.62 -15.40
N SER A 299 -16.65 21.95 -15.31
CA SER A 299 -16.09 22.73 -14.22
C SER A 299 -16.74 22.30 -12.90
N HIS A 300 -15.91 21.89 -11.95
CA HIS A 300 -16.29 21.69 -10.56
C HIS A 300 -15.59 22.76 -9.71
N LEU A 301 -16.12 23.06 -8.52
CA LEU A 301 -15.69 24.17 -7.66
C LEU A 301 -14.16 24.27 -7.44
N ASP A 302 -13.41 23.17 -7.56
CA ASP A 302 -11.95 23.12 -7.40
C ASP A 302 -11.18 22.37 -8.53
N GLY A 303 -11.75 22.23 -9.74
CA GLY A 303 -11.06 21.53 -10.84
C GLY A 303 -11.92 21.11 -12.03
N TYR A 304 -11.45 20.09 -12.76
CA TYR A 304 -12.21 19.43 -13.84
C TYR A 304 -12.62 18.02 -13.43
N GLN A 305 -13.91 17.71 -13.62
CA GLN A 305 -14.36 16.33 -13.69
C GLN A 305 -14.35 15.89 -15.15
N VAL A 306 -13.57 14.84 -15.42
CA VAL A 306 -13.55 14.20 -16.73
C VAL A 306 -14.53 13.03 -16.68
N ARG A 307 -15.65 13.15 -17.40
CA ARG A 307 -16.73 12.14 -17.44
C ARG A 307 -16.67 11.34 -18.73
N SER A 308 -16.98 10.05 -18.64
CA SER A 308 -17.23 9.19 -19.80
C SER A 308 -18.64 8.62 -19.76
N TYR A 309 -19.31 8.65 -20.90
CA TYR A 309 -20.67 8.17 -21.04
C TYR A 309 -20.65 6.67 -21.34
N LYS A 310 -21.05 5.84 -20.38
CA LYS A 310 -21.35 4.42 -20.63
C LYS A 310 -22.87 4.27 -20.80
N ASN A 311 -23.31 3.66 -21.90
CA ASN A 311 -24.72 3.47 -22.30
C ASN A 311 -25.64 2.70 -21.33
N ARG A 312 -25.24 2.46 -20.07
CA ARG A 312 -26.03 1.69 -19.09
C ARG A 312 -26.26 2.41 -17.75
N ARG A 313 -25.59 3.54 -17.47
CA ARG A 313 -25.87 4.43 -16.31
C ARG A 313 -25.41 5.86 -16.64
N GLN A 314 -26.09 6.89 -16.12
CA GLN A 314 -25.69 8.30 -16.24
C GLN A 314 -24.19 8.44 -15.91
N GLY A 315 -23.45 9.16 -16.77
CA GLY A 315 -22.00 9.04 -16.98
C GLY A 315 -21.12 8.84 -15.74
N GLU A 316 -20.21 7.88 -15.82
CA GLU A 316 -19.20 7.62 -14.78
C GLU A 316 -18.13 8.73 -14.81
N VAL A 317 -17.81 9.31 -13.66
CA VAL A 317 -16.65 10.19 -13.49
C VAL A 317 -15.40 9.33 -13.61
N LEU A 318 -14.58 9.55 -14.65
CA LEU A 318 -13.37 8.76 -14.89
C LEU A 318 -12.24 9.15 -13.94
N PHE A 319 -12.05 10.45 -13.74
CA PHE A 319 -11.07 11.00 -12.80
C PHE A 319 -11.34 12.48 -12.54
N GLU A 320 -10.81 12.97 -11.42
CA GLU A 320 -10.83 14.39 -11.05
C GLU A 320 -9.42 14.97 -11.14
N VAL A 321 -9.31 16.14 -11.77
CA VAL A 321 -8.07 16.91 -11.84
C VAL A 321 -8.22 18.14 -10.95
N PHE A 322 -7.44 18.21 -9.89
CA PHE A 322 -7.38 19.36 -8.99
C PHE A 322 -6.81 20.60 -9.70
N SER A 323 -7.27 21.78 -9.29
CA SER A 323 -6.87 23.08 -9.82
C SER A 323 -5.34 23.28 -9.93
N SER A 324 -4.56 22.76 -8.98
CA SER A 324 -3.09 22.86 -8.98
C SER A 324 -2.41 22.05 -10.09
N TYR A 325 -2.98 20.90 -10.49
CA TYR A 325 -2.45 20.07 -11.57
C TYR A 325 -2.97 20.48 -12.95
N LYS A 326 -4.09 21.21 -13.01
CA LYS A 326 -4.72 21.66 -14.26
C LYS A 326 -3.74 22.33 -15.23
N GLN A 327 -2.99 23.34 -14.75
CA GLN A 327 -2.06 24.10 -15.60
C GLN A 327 -0.96 23.20 -16.20
N TRP A 328 -0.44 22.25 -15.40
CA TRP A 328 0.54 21.27 -15.87
C TRP A 328 -0.04 20.36 -16.95
N PHE A 329 -1.28 19.91 -16.77
CA PHE A 329 -1.95 19.04 -17.72
C PHE A 329 -2.29 19.76 -19.04
N GLU A 330 -2.69 21.03 -18.99
CA GLU A 330 -2.93 21.86 -20.17
C GLU A 330 -1.64 22.08 -20.97
N HIS A 331 -0.54 22.45 -20.31
CA HIS A 331 0.77 22.57 -20.96
C HIS A 331 1.24 21.26 -21.59
N TYR A 332 0.93 20.12 -20.97
CA TYR A 332 1.20 18.81 -21.56
C TYR A 332 0.39 18.59 -22.85
N ILE A 333 -0.91 18.88 -22.84
CA ILE A 333 -1.77 18.73 -24.02
C ILE A 333 -1.28 19.61 -25.17
N GLU A 334 -0.93 20.87 -24.90
CA GLU A 334 -0.37 21.77 -25.90
C GLU A 334 0.93 21.22 -26.49
N TRP A 335 1.87 20.81 -25.64
CA TRP A 335 3.13 20.19 -26.09
C TRP A 335 2.92 18.87 -26.84
N ARG A 336 1.94 18.06 -26.44
CA ARG A 336 1.62 16.81 -27.13
C ARG A 336 1.06 17.11 -28.53
N ASN A 337 0.19 18.11 -28.66
CA ASN A 337 -0.41 18.47 -29.95
C ASN A 337 0.62 19.02 -30.95
N THR A 338 1.73 19.62 -30.49
CA THR A 338 2.81 20.03 -31.41
C THR A 338 3.57 18.84 -32.00
N TRP A 339 3.75 17.75 -31.25
CA TRP A 339 4.41 16.54 -31.75
C TRP A 339 3.48 15.57 -32.49
N PHE A 340 2.18 15.59 -32.17
CA PHE A 340 1.19 14.63 -32.67
C PHE A 340 -0.07 15.34 -33.21
N PRO A 341 0.04 16.14 -34.28
CA PRO A 341 -1.10 16.88 -34.85
C PRO A 341 -2.14 15.95 -35.50
N ASP A 342 -1.69 14.88 -36.17
CA ASP A 342 -2.54 13.95 -36.93
C ASP A 342 -2.65 12.56 -36.27
N ASP A 343 -2.73 12.50 -34.93
CA ASP A 343 -2.80 11.21 -34.23
C ASP A 343 -4.14 10.49 -34.48
N LEU A 344 -4.11 9.53 -35.40
CA LEU A 344 -5.25 8.68 -35.77
C LEU A 344 -5.78 7.84 -34.60
N GLU A 345 -4.93 7.49 -33.61
CA GLU A 345 -5.35 6.71 -32.45
C GLU A 345 -5.97 7.58 -31.35
N GLY A 346 -5.69 8.89 -31.36
CA GLY A 346 -6.21 9.88 -30.42
C GLY A 346 -5.76 9.68 -28.98
N LEU A 347 -4.63 9.01 -28.73
CA LEU A 347 -4.18 8.67 -27.39
C LEU A 347 -3.71 9.91 -26.62
N LEU A 348 -4.05 9.97 -25.33
CA LEU A 348 -3.61 11.02 -24.43
C LEU A 348 -2.10 10.95 -24.18
N PHE A 349 -1.55 9.74 -24.03
CA PHE A 349 -0.12 9.49 -23.82
C PHE A 349 0.50 8.66 -24.98
N PRO A 350 0.66 9.24 -26.19
CA PRO A 350 1.10 8.49 -27.36
C PRO A 350 2.60 8.19 -27.28
N LEU A 351 3.00 6.92 -27.30
CA LEU A 351 4.42 6.54 -27.33
C LEU A 351 4.87 6.21 -28.75
N VAL A 352 5.96 6.83 -29.17
CA VAL A 352 6.61 6.54 -30.47
C VAL A 352 7.34 5.21 -30.36
N ARG A 353 6.82 4.19 -31.05
CA ARG A 353 7.34 2.82 -30.97
C ARG A 353 8.05 2.43 -32.26
N SER A 354 9.36 2.67 -32.32
CA SER A 354 10.19 2.15 -33.43
C SER A 354 10.11 0.63 -33.50
N GLY A 355 9.85 0.08 -34.69
CA GLY A 355 9.79 -1.37 -34.91
C GLY A 355 8.40 -2.01 -34.77
N GLY A 356 7.33 -1.21 -34.74
CA GLY A 356 5.97 -1.68 -34.94
C GLY A 356 5.34 -2.39 -33.75
N ARG A 357 5.68 -2.01 -32.50
CA ARG A 357 5.05 -2.52 -31.27
C ARG A 357 3.61 -1.98 -31.13
N LEU A 358 2.68 -2.79 -30.62
CA LEU A 358 1.28 -2.42 -30.41
C LEU A 358 1.14 -1.24 -29.44
N ALA A 359 0.20 -0.34 -29.75
CA ALA A 359 -0.18 0.78 -28.89
C ALA A 359 -0.83 0.32 -27.57
N LEU A 360 -1.52 -0.83 -27.60
CA LEU A 360 -2.29 -1.39 -26.48
C LEU A 360 -1.43 -1.95 -25.32
N GLU A 361 -0.11 -2.03 -25.47
CA GLU A 361 0.77 -2.49 -24.38
C GLU A 361 1.20 -1.35 -23.47
N ALA A 362 0.94 -1.49 -22.17
CA ALA A 362 1.38 -0.53 -21.16
C ALA A 362 2.92 -0.32 -21.19
N PRO A 363 3.40 0.92 -20.99
CA PRO A 363 4.83 1.19 -20.96
C PRO A 363 5.54 0.50 -19.80
N GLN A 364 6.78 0.08 -20.07
CA GLN A 364 7.65 -0.56 -19.07
C GLN A 364 8.49 0.45 -18.28
N PHE A 365 8.47 1.74 -18.65
CA PHE A 365 9.23 2.82 -18.01
C PHE A 365 10.75 2.57 -17.97
N SER A 366 11.28 1.81 -18.93
CA SER A 366 12.71 1.48 -18.97
C SER A 366 13.58 2.71 -19.18
N ALA A 367 13.08 3.72 -19.90
CA ALA A 367 13.81 4.96 -20.12
C ALA A 367 13.92 5.74 -18.81
N ILE A 368 12.81 5.99 -18.12
CA ILE A 368 12.81 6.63 -16.80
C ILE A 368 13.69 5.88 -15.80
N ALA A 369 13.52 4.56 -15.67
CA ALA A 369 14.30 3.77 -14.71
C ALA A 369 15.82 3.89 -14.94
N ARG A 370 16.26 3.91 -16.20
CA ARG A 370 17.67 4.12 -16.55
C ARG A 370 18.15 5.52 -16.16
N VAL A 371 17.36 6.55 -16.44
CA VAL A 371 17.72 7.93 -16.11
C VAL A 371 17.75 8.14 -14.59
N CYS A 372 16.78 7.61 -13.85
CA CYS A 372 16.78 7.62 -12.39
C CYS A 372 18.05 6.98 -11.81
N THR A 373 18.53 5.88 -12.41
CA THR A 373 19.78 5.23 -12.00
C THR A 373 21.00 6.14 -12.20
N VAL A 374 21.04 6.89 -13.32
CA VAL A 374 22.13 7.85 -13.60
C VAL A 374 22.10 9.02 -12.63
N SER A 375 20.91 9.50 -12.26
CA SER A 375 20.72 10.64 -11.36
C SER A 375 20.68 10.25 -9.87
N ASN A 376 20.96 8.98 -9.52
CA ASN A 376 20.86 8.44 -8.16
C ASN A 376 19.50 8.69 -7.47
N VAL A 377 18.42 8.70 -8.27
CA VAL A 377 17.04 8.82 -7.79
C VAL A 377 16.41 7.42 -7.78
N ARG A 378 15.70 7.06 -6.72
CA ARG A 378 15.01 5.76 -6.66
C ARG A 378 13.77 5.78 -7.57
N PHE A 379 13.72 4.88 -8.55
CA PHE A 379 12.53 4.74 -9.39
C PHE A 379 11.33 4.20 -8.60
N VAL A 380 10.23 4.93 -8.63
CA VAL A 380 8.96 4.55 -7.97
C VAL A 380 7.96 4.09 -9.02
N ARG A 381 7.52 2.82 -8.93
CA ARG A 381 6.57 2.23 -9.88
C ARG A 381 5.16 2.84 -9.72
N PRO A 382 4.32 2.85 -10.77
CA PRO A 382 2.95 3.39 -10.75
C PRO A 382 2.10 2.94 -9.55
N ARG A 383 2.15 1.64 -9.21
CA ARG A 383 1.40 1.10 -8.07
C ARG A 383 1.83 1.73 -6.74
N LYS A 384 3.14 1.96 -6.55
CA LYS A 384 3.69 2.58 -5.33
C LYS A 384 3.35 4.07 -5.29
N LEU A 385 3.34 4.77 -6.44
CA LEU A 385 2.89 6.17 -6.53
C LEU A 385 1.44 6.35 -6.09
N ARG A 386 0.52 5.52 -6.61
CA ARG A 386 -0.89 5.55 -6.19
C ARG A 386 -1.05 5.28 -4.70
N GLY A 387 -0.32 4.29 -4.19
CA GLY A 387 -0.29 3.97 -2.77
C GLY A 387 0.23 5.13 -1.91
N ALA A 388 1.29 5.82 -2.38
CA ALA A 388 1.85 6.98 -1.69
C ALA A 388 0.86 8.13 -1.62
N ARG A 389 0.14 8.45 -2.71
CA ARG A 389 -0.95 9.46 -2.70
C ARG A 389 -2.05 9.11 -1.71
N ILE A 390 -2.56 7.88 -1.75
CA ILE A 390 -3.65 7.45 -0.85
C ILE A 390 -3.20 7.55 0.61
N ASN A 391 -1.99 7.08 0.93
CA ASN A 391 -1.46 7.18 2.29
C ASN A 391 -1.17 8.61 2.72
N TRP A 392 -0.74 9.49 1.81
CA TRP A 392 -0.57 10.91 2.11
C TRP A 392 -1.93 11.58 2.41
N LEU A 393 -2.95 11.35 1.58
CA LEU A 393 -4.31 11.85 1.82
C LEU A 393 -4.90 11.32 3.12
N LEU A 394 -4.69 10.04 3.45
CA LEU A 394 -5.11 9.47 4.75
C LEU A 394 -4.42 10.15 5.92
N ARG A 395 -3.12 10.45 5.81
CA ARG A 395 -2.37 11.14 6.87
C ARG A 395 -2.88 12.55 7.10
N GLU A 396 -3.18 13.26 6.01
CA GLU A 396 -3.61 14.66 6.07
C GLU A 396 -5.07 14.80 6.52
N SER A 397 -5.98 14.03 5.92
CA SER A 397 -7.42 14.16 6.17
C SER A 397 -7.89 13.44 7.43
N GLN A 398 -7.21 12.37 7.86
CA GLN A 398 -7.66 11.44 8.91
C GLN A 398 -9.10 10.93 8.72
N ARG A 399 -9.62 10.94 7.49
CA ARG A 399 -11.00 10.54 7.15
C ARG A 399 -10.99 9.46 6.07
N PRO A 400 -11.01 8.17 6.45
CA PRO A 400 -10.94 7.07 5.49
C PRO A 400 -12.04 7.09 4.43
N GLU A 401 -13.26 7.52 4.78
CA GLU A 401 -14.40 7.58 3.86
C GLU A 401 -14.18 8.59 2.73
N LEU A 402 -13.73 9.80 3.07
CA LEU A 402 -13.41 10.84 2.09
C LEU A 402 -12.30 10.39 1.13
N VAL A 403 -11.24 9.78 1.67
CA VAL A 403 -10.13 9.29 0.83
C VAL A 403 -10.58 8.11 -0.04
N ALA A 404 -11.49 7.28 0.45
CA ALA A 404 -12.06 6.18 -0.31
C ALA A 404 -12.89 6.68 -1.50
N GLU A 405 -13.69 7.73 -1.30
CA GLU A 405 -14.43 8.42 -2.34
C GLU A 405 -13.50 9.01 -3.41
N ILE A 406 -12.48 9.78 -3.00
CA ILE A 406 -11.46 10.35 -3.89
C ILE A 406 -10.68 9.26 -4.66
N ALA A 407 -10.46 8.10 -4.03
CA ALA A 407 -9.75 6.97 -4.64
C ALA A 407 -10.67 6.03 -5.44
N GLN A 408 -11.98 6.31 -5.52
CA GLN A 408 -12.99 5.44 -6.14
C GLN A 408 -12.91 3.98 -5.62
N HIS A 409 -12.73 3.82 -4.32
CA HIS A 409 -12.63 2.53 -3.64
C HIS A 409 -13.63 2.46 -2.48
N THR A 410 -13.98 1.26 -2.04
CA THR A 410 -14.68 1.13 -0.75
C THR A 410 -13.70 1.42 0.40
N ALA A 411 -14.20 1.99 1.50
CA ALA A 411 -13.39 2.25 2.69
C ALA A 411 -12.69 0.97 3.20
N GLU A 412 -13.37 -0.18 3.14
CA GLU A 412 -12.78 -1.48 3.50
C GLU A 412 -11.58 -1.84 2.60
N THR A 413 -11.72 -1.68 1.28
CA THR A 413 -10.62 -1.97 0.33
C THR A 413 -9.45 -1.01 0.56
N LEU A 414 -9.75 0.26 0.85
CA LEU A 414 -8.74 1.25 1.17
C LEU A 414 -7.92 0.84 2.39
N ILE A 415 -8.60 0.49 3.49
CA ILE A 415 -7.94 0.07 4.74
C ILE A 415 -7.15 -1.22 4.53
N ARG A 416 -7.72 -2.22 3.85
CA ARG A 416 -7.08 -3.53 3.68
C ARG A 416 -5.88 -3.52 2.74
N VAL A 417 -5.94 -2.75 1.65
CA VAL A 417 -4.96 -2.84 0.55
C VAL A 417 -3.96 -1.70 0.57
N TYR A 418 -4.39 -0.50 0.96
CA TYR A 418 -3.60 0.71 0.82
C TYR A 418 -3.13 1.31 2.14
N ALA A 419 -3.95 1.28 3.21
CA ALA A 419 -3.58 1.89 4.47
C ALA A 419 -2.31 1.25 5.03
N GLU A 420 -1.29 2.07 5.22
CA GLU A 420 -0.05 1.68 5.85
C GLU A 420 -0.02 2.18 7.29
N PRO A 421 0.32 1.31 8.27
CA PRO A 421 0.30 1.68 9.67
C PRO A 421 1.30 2.81 9.93
N ASN A 422 0.82 3.91 10.50
CA ASN A 422 1.64 5.02 10.96
C ASN A 422 1.54 5.12 12.50
N PRO A 423 2.64 4.91 13.24
CA PRO A 423 2.63 4.95 14.71
C PRO A 423 2.10 6.26 15.29
N GLN A 424 2.38 7.40 14.63
CA GLN A 424 1.91 8.70 15.10
C GLN A 424 0.39 8.84 14.97
N ILE A 425 -0.16 8.38 13.85
CA ILE A 425 -1.62 8.38 13.63
C ILE A 425 -2.29 7.40 14.56
N ALA A 426 -1.74 6.19 14.72
CA ALA A 426 -2.25 5.21 15.67
C ALA A 426 -2.26 5.79 17.10
N MET A 427 -1.22 6.51 17.50
CA MET A 427 -1.19 7.18 18.81
C MET A 427 -2.28 8.25 18.96
N ILE A 428 -2.52 9.06 17.91
CA ILE A 428 -3.60 10.05 17.88
C ILE A 428 -4.98 9.38 17.92
N GLU A 429 -5.18 8.30 17.15
CA GLU A 429 -6.43 7.55 17.10
C GLU A 429 -6.74 6.87 18.43
N ILE A 430 -5.75 6.22 19.05
CA ILE A 430 -5.84 5.64 20.40
C ILE A 430 -6.18 6.75 21.41
N THR A 431 -5.47 7.88 21.35
CA THR A 431 -5.75 9.01 22.25
C THR A 431 -7.16 9.56 22.05
N ARG A 432 -7.62 9.70 20.80
CA ARG A 432 -8.97 10.19 20.49
C ARG A 432 -10.04 9.21 20.96
N PHE A 433 -9.82 7.90 20.75
CA PHE A 433 -10.70 6.86 21.23
C PHE A 433 -10.84 6.91 22.75
N HIS A 434 -9.72 6.98 23.47
CA HIS A 434 -9.76 7.11 24.93
C HIS A 434 -10.42 8.42 25.36
N ARG A 435 -10.12 9.56 24.73
CA ARG A 435 -10.81 10.84 25.02
C ARG A 435 -12.32 10.82 24.78
N GLN A 436 -12.79 10.04 23.81
CA GLN A 436 -14.22 9.87 23.52
C GLN A 436 -14.90 8.86 24.46
N ALA A 437 -14.14 7.88 24.94
CA ALA A 437 -14.60 6.85 25.86
C ALA A 437 -14.48 7.23 27.34
N ASP A 438 -13.78 8.32 27.67
CA ASP A 438 -13.57 8.81 29.03
C ASP A 438 -14.66 9.85 29.40
N PRO A 439 -15.67 9.49 30.21
CA PRO A 439 -16.80 10.35 30.49
C PRO A 439 -16.45 11.36 31.58
N VAL A 440 -16.12 12.58 31.17
CA VAL A 440 -16.09 13.80 32.02
C VAL A 440 -14.98 13.79 33.09
N VAL A 441 -14.44 14.97 33.34
CA VAL A 441 -13.55 15.25 34.48
C VAL A 441 -14.30 14.99 35.79
N CYS A 442 -14.35 13.74 36.23
CA CYS A 442 -14.90 13.36 37.52
C CYS A 442 -13.83 13.55 38.60
N SER A 443 -14.22 14.14 39.73
CA SER A 443 -13.33 14.16 40.89
C SER A 443 -13.02 12.72 41.31
N PRO A 444 -11.77 12.40 41.68
CA PRO A 444 -11.46 11.09 42.26
C PRO A 444 -12.13 10.89 43.62
N ALA A 445 -12.61 11.95 44.29
CA ALA A 445 -13.42 11.88 45.50
C ALA A 445 -14.92 11.96 45.20
N PRO A 446 -15.80 11.55 46.13
CA PRO A 446 -17.23 11.78 46.00
C PRO A 446 -17.50 13.27 45.80
N GLY A 447 -18.29 13.66 44.80
CA GLY A 447 -18.64 15.06 44.54
C GLY A 447 -18.38 15.50 43.09
N THR A 448 -18.42 16.81 42.86
CA THR A 448 -18.15 17.43 41.56
C THR A 448 -16.95 18.37 41.62
N CYS A 449 -16.36 18.62 40.46
CA CYS A 449 -15.20 19.48 40.29
C CYS A 449 -15.56 20.70 39.44
N VAL A 450 -15.20 21.90 39.89
CA VAL A 450 -15.42 23.15 39.14
C VAL A 450 -14.38 23.29 38.01
N THR A 451 -13.11 22.98 38.30
CA THR A 451 -11.98 23.03 37.35
C THR A 451 -10.95 21.95 37.69
N PRO A 452 -10.35 21.25 36.70
CA PRO A 452 -9.34 20.21 36.90
C PRO A 452 -7.95 20.78 37.25
N ILE A 453 -7.90 21.82 38.08
CA ILE A 453 -6.65 22.44 38.52
C ILE A 453 -6.64 22.32 40.05
N PRO A 454 -5.79 21.46 40.62
CA PRO A 454 -5.74 21.27 42.07
C PRO A 454 -5.24 22.56 42.74
N GLU A 455 -5.97 23.04 43.74
CA GLU A 455 -5.63 24.24 44.50
C GLU A 455 -5.96 24.02 45.98
N THR A 456 -4.97 24.24 46.86
CA THR A 456 -5.09 23.97 48.29
C THR A 456 -5.96 25.02 48.99
N VAL A 457 -6.82 24.56 49.90
CA VAL A 457 -7.60 25.46 50.77
C VAL A 457 -6.64 26.24 51.68
N VAL A 458 -6.89 27.54 51.86
CA VAL A 458 -6.02 28.49 52.59
C VAL A 458 -5.66 28.03 54.01
N ASP A 459 -6.57 27.33 54.69
CA ASP A 459 -6.41 26.87 56.08
C ASP A 459 -6.16 25.35 56.20
N ALA A 460 -5.57 24.72 55.17
CA ALA A 460 -5.26 23.29 55.23
C ALA A 460 -4.16 22.98 56.29
N PRO A 461 -4.32 21.94 57.13
CA PRO A 461 -3.28 21.48 58.04
C PRO A 461 -1.98 21.11 57.31
N THR A 462 -0.82 21.29 57.94
CA THR A 462 0.50 21.10 57.31
C THR A 462 0.73 19.68 56.77
N ASN A 463 0.13 18.66 57.39
CA ASN A 463 0.25 17.26 56.96
C ASN A 463 -0.98 16.74 56.20
N ALA A 464 -1.90 17.63 55.80
CA ALA A 464 -3.05 17.23 54.99
C ALA A 464 -2.59 16.75 53.60
N PRO A 465 -3.26 15.76 53.00
CA PRO A 465 -2.99 15.35 51.63
C PRO A 465 -3.05 16.55 50.68
N ASP A 466 -1.98 16.76 49.91
CA ASP A 466 -1.96 17.77 48.86
C ASP A 466 -3.06 17.49 47.83
N PRO A 467 -3.76 18.52 47.34
CA PRO A 467 -4.74 18.36 46.28
C PRO A 467 -4.15 17.69 45.04
N ASP A 468 -4.71 16.53 44.69
CA ASP A 468 -4.32 15.73 43.54
C ASP A 468 -5.57 15.30 42.79
N CYS A 469 -5.58 15.48 41.47
CA CYS A 469 -6.65 15.03 40.60
C CYS A 469 -6.67 13.51 40.39
N ILE A 470 -5.70 12.79 40.96
CA ILE A 470 -5.61 11.32 40.93
C ILE A 470 -6.10 10.71 42.26
N ASN A 471 -5.70 11.26 43.41
CA ASN A 471 -6.03 10.71 44.73
C ASN A 471 -7.27 11.36 45.36
N ALA A 472 -8.27 10.54 45.72
CA ALA A 472 -9.50 10.96 46.39
C ALA A 472 -9.24 11.76 47.69
N ALA A 473 -8.19 11.42 48.44
CA ALA A 473 -7.89 12.11 49.70
C ALA A 473 -7.49 13.58 49.49
N GLY A 474 -6.76 13.89 48.41
CA GLY A 474 -6.33 15.25 48.09
C GLY A 474 -7.50 16.17 47.68
N CYS A 475 -8.52 15.61 47.02
CA CYS A 475 -9.71 16.38 46.65
C CYS A 475 -10.48 16.95 47.85
N LEU A 476 -10.40 16.34 49.04
CA LEU A 476 -11.08 16.82 50.25
C LEU A 476 -10.53 18.18 50.76
N PHE A 477 -9.31 18.52 50.34
CA PHE A 477 -8.59 19.75 50.70
C PHE A 477 -8.41 20.69 49.49
N CYS A 478 -9.17 20.46 48.41
CA CYS A 478 -9.13 21.26 47.19
C CYS A 478 -10.24 22.34 47.18
N VAL A 479 -9.90 23.56 46.77
CA VAL A 479 -10.85 24.69 46.61
C VAL A 479 -11.88 24.42 45.51
N ASN A 480 -11.54 23.59 44.53
CA ASN A 480 -12.39 23.31 43.36
C ASN A 480 -13.34 22.11 43.57
N HIS A 481 -13.28 21.42 44.71
CA HIS A 481 -14.18 20.33 45.08
C HIS A 481 -15.53 20.85 45.60
N ARG A 482 -16.64 20.25 45.17
CA ARG A 482 -18.00 20.57 45.61
C ARG A 482 -18.73 19.31 46.01
N ASP A 483 -19.38 19.34 47.17
CA ASP A 483 -20.27 18.27 47.61
C ASP A 483 -21.59 18.31 46.82
N ILE A 484 -22.15 17.13 46.55
CA ILE A 484 -23.46 16.98 45.90
C ILE A 484 -24.52 16.83 46.98
N GLU A 485 -25.67 17.50 46.81
CA GLU A 485 -26.81 17.35 47.70
C GLU A 485 -27.62 16.10 47.33
N SER A 486 -27.13 14.92 47.69
CA SER A 486 -27.84 13.64 47.49
C SER A 486 -27.51 12.63 48.58
N GLU A 487 -28.45 11.70 48.82
CA GLU A 487 -28.25 10.55 49.71
C GLU A 487 -27.06 9.68 49.27
N ASP A 488 -26.95 9.44 47.96
CA ASP A 488 -25.87 8.66 47.34
C ASP A 488 -24.48 9.25 47.62
N HIS A 489 -24.35 10.58 47.56
CA HIS A 489 -23.10 11.29 47.89
C HIS A 489 -22.75 11.13 49.38
N VAL A 490 -23.74 11.25 50.27
CA VAL A 490 -23.55 11.05 51.72
C VAL A 490 -23.13 9.62 52.05
N TRP A 491 -23.70 8.61 51.38
CA TRP A 491 -23.29 7.21 51.49
C TRP A 491 -21.86 6.99 51.00
N SER A 492 -21.49 7.62 49.89
CA SER A 492 -20.13 7.58 49.34
C SER A 492 -19.10 8.24 50.26
N LEU A 493 -19.40 9.41 50.85
CA LEU A 493 -18.55 10.07 51.86
C LEU A 493 -18.37 9.20 53.11
N SER A 494 -19.46 8.57 53.57
CA SER A 494 -19.45 7.72 54.75
C SER A 494 -18.60 6.45 54.51
N SER A 495 -18.69 5.87 53.31
CA SER A 495 -17.88 4.71 52.89
C SER A 495 -16.39 5.08 52.75
N LEU A 496 -16.08 6.23 52.14
CA LEU A 496 -14.69 6.72 52.06
C LEU A 496 -14.09 6.97 53.45
N ARG A 497 -14.90 7.42 54.43
CA ARG A 497 -14.45 7.57 55.82
C ARG A 497 -14.01 6.24 56.42
N VAL A 498 -14.77 5.16 56.19
CA VAL A 498 -14.42 3.80 56.63
C VAL A 498 -13.08 3.38 56.01
N LEU A 499 -12.90 3.56 54.71
CA LEU A 499 -11.64 3.23 54.03
C LEU A 499 -10.44 3.96 54.66
N LYS A 500 -10.57 5.26 54.95
CA LYS A 500 -9.51 6.04 55.59
C LYS A 500 -9.27 5.65 57.05
N SER A 501 -10.31 5.25 57.78
CA SER A 501 -10.14 4.66 59.11
C SER A 501 -9.39 3.33 59.07
N LEU A 502 -9.64 2.48 58.07
CA LEU A 502 -8.87 1.23 57.87
C LEU A 502 -7.40 1.49 57.52
N GLU A 503 -7.11 2.51 56.70
CA GLU A 503 -5.74 2.95 56.43
C GLU A 503 -5.01 3.36 57.72
N LEU A 504 -5.69 4.07 58.63
CA LEU A 504 -5.12 4.46 59.94
C LEU A 504 -4.84 3.28 60.85
N VAL A 505 -5.77 2.33 60.98
CA VAL A 505 -5.58 1.14 61.81
C VAL A 505 -4.38 0.31 61.35
N ARG A 506 -4.03 0.38 60.06
CA ARG A 506 -2.87 -0.32 59.48
C ARG A 506 -1.55 0.43 59.65
N TYR A 507 -1.58 1.71 60.00
CA TYR A 507 -0.38 2.49 60.18
C TYR A 507 0.38 1.99 61.43
N ARG A 508 1.65 1.60 61.24
CA ARG A 508 2.57 1.26 62.34
C ARG A 508 3.62 2.37 62.41
N PRO A 509 3.55 3.30 63.37
CA PRO A 509 4.57 4.33 63.51
C PRO A 509 5.93 3.71 63.86
N ALA A 510 7.02 4.30 63.36
CA ALA A 510 8.37 3.84 63.61
C ALA A 510 8.88 4.20 65.03
N CYS A 511 8.22 5.14 65.72
CA CYS A 511 8.55 5.60 67.06
C CYS A 511 7.27 5.69 67.91
N THR A 512 7.36 5.43 69.22
CA THR A 512 6.23 5.31 70.15
C THR A 512 5.69 6.63 70.69
N ASP A 513 6.01 7.77 70.08
CA ASP A 513 5.50 9.06 70.50
C ASP A 513 4.10 9.29 69.93
N ARG A 514 3.11 9.40 70.84
CA ARG A 514 1.69 9.59 70.50
C ARG A 514 1.38 10.88 69.72
N SER A 515 2.33 11.81 69.61
CA SER A 515 2.18 13.03 68.81
C SER A 515 2.11 12.75 67.31
N ASP A 516 2.75 11.68 66.82
CA ASP A 516 2.81 11.38 65.38
C ASP A 516 1.50 10.76 64.85
N GLU A 517 0.64 10.21 65.72
CA GLU A 517 -0.68 9.67 65.33
C GLU A 517 -1.70 10.77 65.02
N ALA A 518 -1.65 11.90 65.74
CA ALA A 518 -2.58 13.02 65.56
C ALA A 518 -2.35 13.77 64.24
N ASP A 519 -1.13 13.67 63.69
CA ASP A 519 -0.66 14.39 62.52
C ASP A 519 -0.67 13.55 61.22
N HIS A 520 -1.26 12.34 61.25
CA HIS A 520 -1.26 11.43 60.11
C HIS A 520 -2.24 11.88 58.98
N PRO A 521 -1.84 11.85 57.69
CA PRO A 521 -2.69 12.34 56.58
C PRO A 521 -4.06 11.66 56.46
N ALA A 522 -4.12 10.35 56.72
CA ALA A 522 -5.40 9.63 56.71
C ALA A 522 -6.31 10.05 57.88
N MET A 523 -5.74 10.52 59.00
CA MET A 523 -6.49 11.01 60.14
C MET A 523 -7.16 12.32 59.75
N LEU A 524 -6.39 13.25 59.22
CA LEU A 524 -6.89 14.54 58.72
C LEU A 524 -8.00 14.34 57.68
N ALA A 525 -7.88 13.33 56.81
CA ALA A 525 -8.95 12.96 55.88
C ALA A 525 -10.22 12.44 56.60
N VAL A 526 -10.08 11.58 57.61
CA VAL A 526 -11.21 11.10 58.44
C VAL A 526 -11.89 12.26 59.17
N GLU A 527 -11.13 13.20 59.73
CA GLU A 527 -11.64 14.40 60.38
C GLU A 527 -12.43 15.28 59.41
N ARG A 528 -11.87 15.52 58.22
CA ARG A 528 -12.51 16.32 57.17
C ARG A 528 -13.81 15.68 56.68
N LEU A 529 -13.82 14.36 56.48
CA LEU A 529 -15.02 13.60 56.13
C LEU A 529 -16.06 13.65 57.27
N SER A 530 -15.62 13.51 58.51
CA SER A 530 -16.50 13.59 59.68
C SER A 530 -17.11 14.98 59.86
N ALA A 531 -16.36 16.04 59.55
CA ALA A 531 -16.87 17.41 59.56
C ALA A 531 -17.90 17.63 58.45
N LYS A 532 -17.66 17.13 57.23
CA LYS A 532 -18.63 17.18 56.13
C LYS A 532 -19.92 16.43 56.48
N LEU A 533 -19.83 15.24 57.06
CA LEU A 533 -21.00 14.46 57.48
C LEU A 533 -21.78 15.15 58.62
N ARG A 534 -21.08 15.73 59.60
CA ARG A 534 -21.72 16.56 60.64
C ARG A 534 -22.45 17.76 60.06
N PHE A 535 -21.86 18.44 59.07
CA PHE A 535 -22.52 19.53 58.36
C PHE A 535 -23.83 19.07 57.69
N PHE A 536 -23.84 17.93 57.00
CA PHE A 536 -25.07 17.36 56.46
C PHE A 536 -26.09 17.07 57.58
N GLN A 537 -25.65 16.44 58.66
CA GLN A 537 -26.51 16.06 59.80
C GLN A 537 -27.17 17.26 60.50
N GLU A 538 -26.44 18.36 60.68
CA GLU A 538 -26.90 19.56 61.39
C GLU A 538 -27.70 20.52 60.48
N SER A 539 -27.52 20.43 59.15
CA SER A 539 -28.08 21.42 58.22
C SER A 539 -29.58 21.29 57.94
N SER A 540 -30.13 20.06 57.89
CA SER A 540 -31.58 19.86 57.70
C SER A 540 -32.03 18.48 58.19
N GLU A 541 -33.32 18.34 58.51
CA GLU A 541 -33.90 17.07 58.94
C GLU A 541 -33.80 15.98 57.84
N VAL A 542 -33.98 16.36 56.57
CA VAL A 542 -33.85 15.44 55.43
C VAL A 542 -32.41 14.94 55.28
N ARG A 543 -31.43 15.84 55.39
CA ARG A 543 -30.01 15.49 55.29
C ARG A 543 -29.54 14.67 56.50
N ARG A 544 -30.12 14.90 57.68
CA ARG A 544 -29.92 14.05 58.86
C ARG A 544 -30.37 12.62 58.60
N LEU A 545 -31.54 12.42 58.00
CA LEU A 545 -32.02 11.08 57.62
C LEU A 545 -31.07 10.38 56.64
N TRP A 546 -30.49 11.12 55.67
CA TRP A 546 -29.48 10.53 54.77
C TRP A 546 -28.21 10.08 55.50
N VAL A 547 -27.75 10.85 56.47
CA VAL A 547 -26.59 10.46 57.29
C VAL A 547 -26.93 9.25 58.15
N ASP A 548 -28.10 9.23 58.79
CA ASP A 548 -28.53 8.11 59.63
C ASP A 548 -28.66 6.81 58.82
N GLU A 549 -29.27 6.88 57.63
CA GLU A 549 -29.38 5.76 56.68
C GLU A 549 -28.00 5.30 56.18
N ALA A 550 -27.11 6.22 55.80
CA ALA A 550 -25.76 5.88 55.36
C ALA A 550 -24.94 5.19 56.47
N LEU A 551 -25.12 5.60 57.73
CA LEU A 551 -24.48 4.96 58.88
C LEU A 551 -25.09 3.58 59.18
N ALA A 552 -26.41 3.41 59.01
CA ALA A 552 -27.07 2.11 59.12
C ALA A 552 -26.55 1.12 58.07
N ARG A 553 -26.45 1.54 56.79
CA ARG A 553 -25.86 0.72 55.71
C ARG A 553 -24.43 0.30 56.00
N ILE A 554 -23.60 1.21 56.52
CA ILE A 554 -22.23 0.88 56.93
C ILE A 554 -22.20 -0.14 58.06
N ALA A 555 -23.13 -0.05 59.02
CA ALA A 555 -23.25 -1.03 60.11
C ALA A 555 -23.70 -2.42 59.60
N GLU A 556 -24.40 -2.45 58.47
CA GLU A 556 -24.79 -3.67 57.74
C GLU A 556 -23.72 -4.16 56.75
N GLU A 557 -22.53 -3.54 56.72
CA GLU A 557 -21.45 -3.83 55.77
C GLU A 557 -21.83 -3.60 54.28
N ASP A 558 -22.84 -2.75 54.04
CA ASP A 558 -23.26 -2.29 52.72
C ASP A 558 -22.57 -0.97 52.35
N TYR A 559 -21.40 -1.08 51.73
CA TYR A 559 -20.58 0.05 51.31
C TYR A 559 -20.94 0.53 49.91
N HIS A 560 -20.78 1.83 49.67
CA HIS A 560 -21.03 2.42 48.36
C HIS A 560 -20.17 1.72 47.27
N PRO A 561 -20.71 1.37 46.09
CA PRO A 561 -20.01 0.57 45.07
C PRO A 561 -18.65 1.13 44.62
N ALA A 562 -18.48 2.45 44.66
CA ALA A 562 -17.20 3.11 44.35
C ALA A 562 -16.06 2.75 45.34
N TRP A 563 -16.39 2.37 46.57
CA TRP A 563 -15.43 2.12 47.66
C TRP A 563 -15.45 0.68 48.19
N ASP A 564 -16.56 -0.05 48.01
CA ASP A 564 -16.74 -1.42 48.53
C ASP A 564 -15.55 -2.34 48.23
N GLY A 565 -15.10 -2.40 46.97
CA GLY A 565 -13.96 -3.21 46.59
C GLY A 565 -12.65 -2.84 47.30
N PHE A 566 -12.40 -1.55 47.53
CA PHE A 566 -11.21 -1.08 48.24
C PHE A 566 -11.28 -1.36 49.74
N ILE A 567 -12.47 -1.21 50.34
CA ILE A 567 -12.72 -1.50 51.76
C ILE A 567 -12.53 -3.00 52.00
N ARG A 568 -13.18 -3.85 51.21
CA ARG A 568 -13.03 -5.31 51.32
C ARG A 568 -11.59 -5.76 51.12
N LEU A 569 -10.85 -5.14 50.19
CA LEU A 569 -9.43 -5.42 50.00
C LEU A 569 -8.59 -5.03 51.24
N ALA A 570 -8.88 -3.87 51.84
CA ALA A 570 -8.24 -3.41 53.07
C ALA A 570 -8.53 -4.34 54.27
N GLU A 571 -9.75 -4.87 54.36
CA GLU A 571 -10.17 -5.84 55.38
C GLU A 571 -9.50 -7.21 55.20
N VAL A 572 -9.49 -7.76 53.97
CA VAL A 572 -8.87 -9.06 53.68
C VAL A 572 -7.36 -9.03 53.92
N THR A 573 -6.70 -7.94 53.55
CA THR A 573 -5.26 -7.77 53.84
C THR A 573 -4.96 -7.56 55.33
N ALA A 574 -5.96 -7.24 56.16
CA ALA A 574 -5.84 -7.20 57.62
C ALA A 574 -6.00 -8.60 58.26
N GLY A 575 -6.71 -9.53 57.62
CA GLY A 575 -6.93 -10.90 58.11
C GLY A 575 -5.75 -11.87 57.94
N SER A 576 -4.64 -11.44 57.33
CA SER A 576 -3.47 -12.29 57.03
C SER A 576 -2.25 -11.99 57.92
N SER A 577 -2.48 -11.80 59.20
CA SER A 577 -1.43 -11.85 60.23
C SER A 577 -1.91 -12.76 61.36
N LEU A 578 -1.24 -13.92 61.48
CA LEU A 578 -1.22 -14.79 62.67
C LEU A 578 -0.98 -13.99 63.95
#